data_AF-A0A559QRX3-F1
#
_entry.id   AF-A0A559QRX3-F1
#
_cell.length_a   1.000
_cell.length_b   1.000
_cell.length_c   1.000
_cell.angle_alpha   90.00
_cell.angle_beta   90.00
_cell.angle_gamma   90.00
#
_symmetry.space_group_name_H-M   'P 1'
#
loop_
_entity.id
_entity.type
_entity.pdbx_description
1 polymer ?
#
loop_
_entity_poly.entity_id
_entity_poly.type
_entity_poly.pdbx_seq_one_letter_code
_entity_poly.pdbx_strand_id
1 'polypeptide(L)'
;MRVLVALLLLVTAQTYADTGSDQEISSAKSVVASYKELRKYCSVARGEERRACFRELNEANESYQAAKSLLSSQDEQDLNNLHLVTYVDY
;
A
#
# COMPACT_ATOMS: atom_id res chain seq x y z
N MET A 1 24.39 17.99 -44.32
CA MET A 1 23.59 16.88 -43.76
C MET A 1 24.30 16.16 -42.60
N ARG A 2 24.85 16.87 -41.61
CA ARG A 2 25.49 16.25 -40.42
C ARG A 2 24.97 16.76 -39.09
N VAL A 3 24.21 17.86 -39.10
CA VAL A 3 23.65 18.48 -37.89
C VAL A 3 22.27 17.92 -37.53
N LEU A 4 21.54 17.36 -38.51
CA LEU A 4 20.18 16.81 -38.29
C LEU A 4 20.14 15.46 -37.57
N VAL A 5 21.26 14.74 -37.46
CA VAL A 5 21.30 13.42 -36.81
C VAL A 5 21.54 13.54 -35.30
N ALA A 6 22.10 14.67 -34.82
CA ALA A 6 22.41 14.87 -33.40
C ALA A 6 21.19 15.22 -32.54
N LEU A 7 20.06 15.61 -33.14
CA LEU A 7 18.88 16.08 -32.41
C LEU A 7 17.86 14.97 -32.12
N LEU A 8 18.08 13.75 -32.62
CA LEU A 8 17.16 12.62 -32.52
C LEU A 8 17.40 11.70 -31.30
N LEU A 9 18.42 11.97 -30.47
CA LEU A 9 18.79 11.14 -29.32
C LEU A 9 18.27 11.65 -27.96
N LEU A 10 17.50 12.74 -27.92
CA LEU A 10 17.05 13.36 -26.66
C LEU A 10 15.63 12.96 -26.21
N VAL A 11 14.94 12.06 -26.92
CA VAL A 11 13.53 11.72 -26.63
C VAL A 11 13.34 10.24 -26.25
N THR A 12 14.17 9.72 -25.35
CA THR A 12 13.92 8.41 -24.70
C THR A 12 13.98 8.50 -23.18
N ALA A 13 13.59 9.63 -22.61
CA ALA A 13 13.18 9.68 -21.21
C ALA A 13 11.73 9.21 -21.13
N GLN A 14 11.50 7.92 -21.39
CA GLN A 14 10.20 7.31 -21.11
C GLN A 14 10.10 7.08 -19.61
N THR A 15 9.26 7.91 -19.00
CA THR A 15 8.55 7.75 -17.73
C THR A 15 8.51 6.31 -17.20
N TYR A 16 9.25 6.03 -16.14
CA TYR A 16 8.94 4.91 -15.25
C TYR A 16 7.70 5.32 -14.45
N ALA A 17 6.53 5.02 -15.00
CA ALA A 17 5.27 5.20 -14.29
C ALA A 17 5.19 4.17 -13.16
N ASP A 18 5.27 4.69 -11.92
CA ASP A 18 4.62 4.31 -10.66
C ASP A 18 3.82 2.98 -10.54
N THR A 19 4.32 1.85 -11.06
CA THR A 19 3.71 0.53 -10.83
C THR A 19 4.10 -0.10 -9.48
N GLY A 20 5.08 0.49 -8.79
CA GLY A 20 5.52 0.02 -7.47
C GLY A 20 4.45 0.26 -6.41
N SER A 21 3.87 1.46 -6.43
CA SER A 21 2.82 1.91 -5.51
C SER A 21 1.62 0.94 -5.46
N ASP A 22 1.01 0.64 -6.61
CA ASP A 22 -0.17 -0.23 -6.67
C ASP A 22 0.08 -1.65 -6.16
N GLN A 23 1.26 -2.20 -6.46
CA GLN A 23 1.65 -3.52 -6.00
C GLN A 23 1.92 -3.55 -4.49
N GLU A 24 2.54 -2.51 -3.95
CA GLU A 24 2.78 -2.33 -2.51
C GLU A 24 1.46 -2.20 -1.74
N ILE A 25 0.50 -1.45 -2.27
CA ILE A 25 -0.84 -1.29 -1.67
C ILE A 25 -1.61 -2.60 -1.69
N SER A 26 -1.59 -3.32 -2.81
CA SER A 26 -2.22 -4.64 -2.93
C SER A 26 -1.64 -5.62 -1.90
N SER A 27 -0.32 -5.61 -1.76
CA SER A 27 0.40 -6.41 -0.78
C SER A 27 0.03 -6.03 0.65
N ALA A 28 -0.04 -4.73 0.97
CA ALA A 28 -0.44 -4.23 2.29
C ALA A 28 -1.89 -4.63 2.65
N LYS A 29 -2.83 -4.55 1.69
CA LYS A 29 -4.21 -5.04 1.87
C LYS A 29 -4.25 -6.53 2.18
N SER A 30 -3.44 -7.33 1.49
CA SER A 30 -3.32 -8.77 1.73
C SER A 30 -2.78 -9.09 3.13
N VAL A 31 -1.75 -8.37 3.60
CA VAL A 31 -1.21 -8.51 4.96
C VAL A 31 -2.27 -8.21 6.02
N VAL A 32 -3.01 -7.11 5.85
CA VAL A 32 -4.10 -6.72 6.78
C VAL A 32 -5.22 -7.77 6.80
N ALA A 33 -5.61 -8.29 5.64
CA ALA A 33 -6.63 -9.33 5.56
C ALA A 33 -6.18 -10.63 6.25
N SER A 34 -4.96 -11.08 5.96
CA SER A 34 -4.39 -12.30 6.54
C SER A 34 -4.27 -12.21 8.05
N TYR A 35 -3.81 -11.07 8.57
CA TYR A 35 -3.73 -10.82 10.01
C TYR A 35 -5.11 -10.88 10.69
N LYS A 36 -6.14 -10.32 10.07
CA LYS A 36 -7.52 -10.36 10.61
C LYS A 36 -8.07 -11.78 10.65
N GLU A 37 -7.82 -12.58 9.62
CA GLU A 37 -8.23 -14.00 9.61
C GLU A 37 -7.48 -14.80 10.68
N LEU A 38 -6.16 -14.62 10.81
CA LEU A 38 -5.37 -15.24 11.88
C LEU A 38 -5.93 -14.85 13.26
N ARG A 39 -6.25 -13.58 13.48
CA ARG A 39 -6.85 -13.11 14.74
C ARG A 39 -8.19 -13.77 15.02
N LYS A 40 -9.04 -13.93 14.01
CA LYS A 40 -10.32 -14.61 14.12
C LYS A 40 -10.13 -16.08 14.49
N TYR A 41 -9.19 -16.76 13.84
CA TYR A 41 -8.83 -18.13 14.17
C TYR A 41 -8.31 -18.26 15.62
N CYS A 42 -7.39 -17.40 16.04
CA CYS A 42 -6.87 -17.41 17.41
C CYS A 42 -7.95 -17.14 18.47
N SER A 43 -9.04 -16.44 18.12
CA SER A 43 -10.13 -16.14 19.06
C SER A 43 -10.95 -17.37 19.46
N VAL A 44 -11.06 -18.35 18.56
CA VAL A 44 -11.81 -19.59 18.80
C VAL A 44 -10.93 -20.72 19.34
N ALA A 45 -9.61 -20.66 19.11
CA ALA A 45 -8.64 -21.63 19.63
C ALA A 45 -8.65 -21.71 21.17
N ARG A 46 -8.19 -22.85 21.72
CA ARG A 46 -8.19 -23.14 23.16
C ARG A 46 -6.87 -23.76 23.63
N GLY A 47 -6.58 -23.64 24.93
CA GLY A 47 -5.43 -24.30 25.56
C GLY A 47 -4.08 -23.92 24.95
N GLU A 48 -3.28 -24.93 24.60
CA GLU A 48 -1.93 -24.76 24.02
C GLU A 48 -1.98 -24.20 22.60
N GLU A 49 -2.96 -24.62 21.80
CA GLU A 49 -3.19 -24.13 20.44
C GLU A 49 -3.40 -22.61 20.44
N ARG A 50 -4.19 -22.09 21.38
CA ARG A 50 -4.36 -20.65 21.54
C ARG A 50 -3.04 -19.94 21.82
N ARG A 51 -2.19 -20.51 22.69
CA ARG A 51 -0.88 -19.92 23.01
C ARG A 51 0.05 -19.91 21.79
N ALA A 52 0.05 -20.96 20.98
CA ALA A 52 0.79 -21.00 19.73
C ALA A 52 0.27 -19.96 18.73
N CYS A 53 -1.04 -19.89 18.54
CA CYS A 53 -1.67 -18.94 17.62
C CYS A 53 -1.39 -17.48 17.99
N PHE A 54 -1.43 -17.14 19.28
CA PHE A 54 -1.11 -15.79 19.73
C PHE A 54 0.38 -15.43 19.59
N ARG A 55 1.29 -16.41 19.57
CA ARG A 55 2.71 -16.15 19.23
C ARG A 55 2.84 -15.77 17.76
N GLU A 56 2.26 -16.55 16.86
CA GLU A 56 2.23 -16.26 15.43
C GLU A 56 1.57 -14.90 15.13
N LEU A 57 0.48 -14.58 15.85
CA LEU A 57 -0.19 -13.29 15.74
C LEU A 57 0.68 -12.13 16.23
N ASN A 58 1.50 -12.33 17.26
CA ASN A 58 2.45 -11.32 17.71
C ASN A 58 3.60 -11.13 16.73
N GLU A 59 4.11 -12.21 16.14
CA GLU A 59 5.15 -12.16 15.09
C GLU A 59 4.64 -11.41 13.84
N ALA A 60 3.38 -11.62 13.47
CA ALA A 60 2.73 -10.90 12.36
C ALA A 60 2.29 -9.47 12.70
N ASN A 61 2.42 -9.01 13.95
CA ASN A 61 1.90 -7.70 14.36
C ASN A 61 2.70 -6.55 13.75
N GLU A 62 4.02 -6.66 13.66
CA GLU A 62 4.86 -5.60 13.09
C GLU A 62 4.52 -5.33 11.62
N SER A 63 4.43 -6.39 10.81
CA SER A 63 4.04 -6.28 9.40
C SER A 63 2.62 -5.76 9.24
N TYR A 64 1.70 -6.15 10.11
CA TYR A 64 0.34 -5.60 10.15
C TYR A 64 0.32 -4.08 10.43
N GLN A 65 1.09 -3.59 11.41
CA GLN A 65 1.14 -2.15 11.71
C GLN A 65 1.76 -1.37 10.54
N ALA A 66 2.83 -1.89 9.94
CA ALA A 66 3.45 -1.27 8.77
C ALA A 66 2.47 -1.18 7.58
N ALA A 67 1.78 -2.28 7.27
CA ALA A 67 0.76 -2.32 6.21
C ALA A 67 -0.40 -1.36 6.50
N LYS A 68 -0.86 -1.26 7.75
CA LYS A 68 -1.92 -0.33 8.14
C LYS A 68 -1.48 1.13 8.02
N SER A 69 -0.23 1.43 8.38
CA SER A 69 0.32 2.79 8.23
C SER A 69 0.38 3.21 6.76
N LEU A 70 0.82 2.31 5.88
CA LEU A 70 0.91 2.56 4.44
C LEU A 70 -0.47 2.88 3.85
N LEU A 71 -1.48 2.07 4.19
CA LEU A 71 -2.85 2.30 3.72
C LEU A 71 -3.44 3.60 4.26
N SER A 72 -3.18 3.92 5.54
CA SER A 72 -3.65 5.17 6.15
C SER A 72 -3.04 6.41 5.49
N SER A 73 -1.74 6.39 5.17
CA SER A 73 -1.08 7.51 4.50
C SER A 73 -1.61 7.75 3.08
N GLN A 74 -2.11 6.71 2.42
CA GLN A 74 -2.71 6.85 1.11
C GLN A 74 -4.12 7.45 1.18
N ASP A 75 -4.95 6.96 2.11
CA ASP A 75 -6.30 7.52 2.33
C ASP A 75 -6.23 9.02 2.67
N GLU A 76 -5.22 9.45 3.44
CA GLU A 76 -4.98 10.87 3.74
C GLU A 76 -4.55 11.67 2.49
N GLN A 77 -3.73 11.10 1.59
CA GLN A 77 -3.38 11.76 0.33
C GLN A 77 -4.60 11.90 -0.59
N ASP A 78 -5.44 10.87 -0.69
CA ASP A 78 -6.65 10.91 -1.51
C ASP A 78 -7.65 11.96 -0.99
N LEU A 79 -7.83 12.06 0.33
CA LEU A 79 -8.70 13.08 0.94
C LEU A 79 -8.18 14.51 0.74
N ASN A 80 -6.86 14.72 0.84
CA ASN A 80 -6.25 16.03 0.59
C ASN A 80 -6.36 16.45 -0.88
N ASN A 81 -6.30 15.50 -1.81
CA ASN A 81 -6.51 15.75 -3.24
C ASN A 81 -8.00 16.01 -3.59
N LEU A 82 -8.94 15.53 -2.76
CA LEU A 82 -10.37 15.75 -2.96
C LEU A 82 -10.85 17.16 -2.53
N HIS A 83 -10.04 17.92 -1.77
CA HIS A 83 -10.41 19.21 -1.17
C HIS A 83 -10.10 20.44 -2.06
N LEU A 84 -10.39 20.42 -3.37
CA LEU A 84 -10.17 21.60 -4.21
C LEU A 84 -11.22 21.93 -5.28
N VAL A 85 -12.46 21.47 -5.12
CA VAL A 85 -13.58 21.98 -5.95
C VAL A 85 -14.82 22.20 -5.08
N THR A 86 -14.80 23.22 -4.24
CA THR A 86 -16.04 23.81 -3.74
C THR A 86 -16.33 25.08 -4.52
N TYR A 87 -17.45 25.02 -5.23
CA TYR A 87 -18.07 26.01 -6.10
C TYR A 87 -17.99 27.44 -5.55
N VAL A 88 -17.53 28.37 -6.39
CA VAL A 88 -17.84 29.81 -6.24
C VAL A 88 -18.93 30.10 -7.27
N ASP A 89 -20.18 30.18 -6.82
CA ASP A 89 -21.26 30.81 -7.60
C ASP A 89 -21.54 32.20 -7.02
N TYR A 90 -21.69 33.14 -7.97
CA TYR A 90 -21.88 34.59 -7.82
C TYR A 90 -23.19 35.00 -7.13
#